data_AF-A0AAE0QX47-F1
#
_entry.id   AF-A0AAE0QX47-F1
#
_cell.length_a   1.000
_cell.length_b   1.000
_cell.length_c   1.000
_cell.angle_alpha   90.00
_cell.angle_beta   90.00
_cell.angle_gamma   90.00
#
_symmetry.space_group_name_H-M   'P 1'
#
loop_
_entity.id
_entity.type
_entity.pdbx_description
1 polymer ?
#
loop_
_entity_poly.entity_id
_entity_poly.type
_entity_poly.pdbx_seq_one_letter_code
_entity_poly.pdbx_strand_id
1 'polypeptide(L)'
;MDRTEENRQEYKELQRRVKREVSKAKQKAYDELYTRLDTREGQKDLYRLARQRDRDGKDVQQVRDIKDRDGRVLTSEESVQRRWKEYFEELMNEENEREKRVEGVNSVEQKVDKIRKDEVRKALKRMKSGKAVGPDDILVEVWKCLGEAVVEFLASLFNRVLESERMPEEWRRGVLVPIFKNKGDVQICSNYRGIKLVSHTMKLWERVVEARLRKVVEICEQQYGFMPRKSTTDAIFALRILMEKYRDGQKELHCVFVDLEKAYDRVPREELWYCMRKSGVAEKYVRVVQDMYERSRTVVKCAVGQTEEFKVEVGLHQGSALSPFLFAIVMHQLSEEVRQESPWTMMFADDIVICSESREQVEENLERWRFALERRGMKVSRSKTEYMCVNEREGSGIVRLQGEEVKKVQDFKYLGSTVQSNGECGKEVGMGGKWCLEFCVIGKYQRESRGRCTGQW
;
A
#
# COMPACT_ATOMS: atom_id res chain seq x y z
N MET A 1 -18.31 19.90 -24.77
CA MET A 1 -17.90 21.32 -24.74
C MET A 1 -17.07 21.56 -25.98
N ASP A 2 -17.55 22.48 -26.81
CA ASP A 2 -17.01 22.72 -28.15
C ASP A 2 -15.68 23.47 -28.08
N ARG A 3 -14.68 23.04 -28.88
CA ARG A 3 -13.32 23.59 -28.87
C ARG A 3 -13.23 24.79 -29.82
N THR A 4 -13.90 25.89 -29.50
CA THR A 4 -13.82 27.15 -30.26
C THR A 4 -12.51 27.92 -29.98
N GLU A 5 -12.05 28.72 -30.94
CA GLU A 5 -10.82 29.52 -30.84
C GLU A 5 -10.92 30.57 -29.71
N GLU A 6 -12.12 31.07 -29.42
CA GLU A 6 -12.42 31.95 -28.28
C GLU A 6 -12.14 31.28 -26.93
N ASN A 7 -12.58 30.03 -26.73
CA ASN A 7 -12.30 29.26 -25.51
C ASN A 7 -10.79 29.04 -25.31
N ARG A 8 -10.03 28.92 -26.42
CA ARG A 8 -8.56 28.84 -26.38
C ARG A 8 -7.91 30.15 -25.98
N GLN A 9 -8.43 31.28 -26.48
CA GLN A 9 -7.94 32.61 -26.15
C GLN A 9 -8.18 32.91 -24.67
N GLU A 10 -9.39 32.65 -24.18
CA GLU A 10 -9.79 32.82 -22.78
C GLU A 10 -8.95 31.94 -21.84
N TYR A 11 -8.72 30.67 -22.22
CA TYR A 11 -7.82 29.78 -21.48
C TYR A 11 -6.39 30.35 -21.36
N LYS A 12 -5.82 30.91 -22.44
CA LYS A 12 -4.47 31.51 -22.42
C LYS A 12 -4.41 32.73 -21.52
N GLU A 13 -5.43 33.58 -21.52
CA GLU A 13 -5.50 34.75 -20.65
C GLU A 13 -5.63 34.38 -19.18
N LEU A 14 -6.51 33.43 -18.85
CA LEU A 14 -6.63 32.86 -17.52
C LEU A 14 -5.30 32.23 -17.08
N GLN A 15 -4.62 31.49 -17.96
CA GLN A 15 -3.32 30.89 -17.66
C GLN A 15 -2.25 31.95 -17.33
N ARG A 16 -2.22 33.08 -18.04
CA ARG A 16 -1.31 34.21 -17.74
C ARG A 16 -1.63 34.85 -16.39
N ARG A 17 -2.92 35.07 -16.09
CA ARG A 17 -3.36 35.62 -14.81
C ARG A 17 -2.98 34.71 -13.65
N VAL A 18 -3.23 33.40 -13.79
CA VAL A 18 -2.85 32.38 -12.81
C VAL A 18 -1.33 32.38 -12.60
N LYS A 19 -0.51 32.42 -13.65
CA LYS A 19 0.96 32.48 -13.51
C LYS A 19 1.43 33.67 -12.68
N ARG A 20 0.85 34.86 -12.87
CA ARG A 20 1.20 36.06 -12.09
C ARG A 20 0.83 35.91 -10.62
N GLU A 21 -0.38 35.44 -10.33
CA GLU A 21 -0.84 35.24 -8.95
C GLU A 21 -0.06 34.13 -8.25
N VAL A 22 0.30 33.04 -8.96
CA VAL A 22 1.19 32.00 -8.43
C VAL A 22 2.57 32.56 -8.08
N SER A 23 3.15 33.44 -8.90
CA SER A 23 4.44 34.06 -8.60
C SER A 23 4.38 34.93 -7.35
N LYS A 24 3.32 35.74 -7.20
CA LYS A 24 3.11 36.57 -6.00
C LYS A 24 2.92 35.70 -4.75
N ALA A 25 2.11 34.66 -4.86
CA ALA A 25 1.85 33.73 -3.76
C ALA A 25 3.13 32.96 -3.35
N LYS A 26 3.96 32.55 -4.32
CA LYS A 26 5.27 31.95 -4.04
C LYS A 26 6.17 32.91 -3.27
N GLN A 27 6.31 34.15 -3.74
CA GLN A 27 7.14 35.15 -3.08
C GLN A 27 6.69 35.36 -1.63
N LYS A 28 5.39 35.61 -1.43
CA LYS A 28 4.80 35.76 -0.10
C LYS A 28 5.02 34.54 0.79
N ALA A 29 4.89 33.32 0.25
CA ALA A 29 5.11 32.10 1.01
C ALA A 29 6.58 31.90 1.42
N TYR A 30 7.54 32.33 0.59
CA TYR A 30 8.96 32.35 0.95
C TYR A 30 9.21 33.37 2.05
N ASP A 31 8.70 34.59 1.92
CA ASP A 31 8.87 35.64 2.93
C ASP A 31 8.30 35.19 4.29
N GLU A 32 7.08 34.62 4.30
CA GLU A 32 6.47 34.04 5.51
C GLU A 32 7.22 32.82 6.06
N LEU A 33 7.88 32.03 5.21
CA LEU A 33 8.74 30.93 5.66
C LEU A 33 9.98 31.47 6.36
N TYR A 34 10.66 32.46 5.78
CA TYR A 34 11.84 33.09 6.38
C TYR A 34 11.50 33.71 7.74
N THR A 35 10.40 34.46 7.84
CA THR A 35 9.96 35.04 9.12
C THR A 35 9.62 33.98 10.18
N ARG A 36 9.06 32.83 9.78
CA ARG A 36 8.73 31.74 10.73
C ARG A 36 9.96 30.98 11.21
N LEU A 37 11.00 30.84 10.39
CA LEU A 37 12.23 30.12 10.76
C LEU A 37 12.95 30.76 11.96
N ASP A 38 12.73 32.06 12.20
CA ASP A 38 13.24 32.78 13.38
C ASP A 38 12.44 32.54 14.67
N THR A 39 11.37 31.73 14.62
CA THR A 39 10.55 31.40 15.79
C THR A 39 10.85 30.00 16.34
N ARG A 40 10.53 29.78 17.63
CA ARG A 40 10.62 28.44 18.27
C ARG A 40 9.77 27.37 17.56
N GLU A 41 8.66 27.75 16.92
CA GLU A 41 7.83 26.84 16.12
C GLU A 41 8.47 26.48 14.77
N GLY A 42 9.22 27.42 14.17
CA GLY A 42 9.97 27.25 12.92
C GLY A 42 11.15 26.29 13.01
N GLN A 43 11.68 26.00 14.20
CA GLN A 43 12.72 24.97 14.39
C GLN A 43 12.29 23.60 13.83
N LYS A 44 11.00 23.23 13.95
CA LYS A 44 10.48 21.98 13.36
C LYS A 44 10.50 21.99 11.83
N ASP A 45 10.28 23.16 11.22
CA ASP A 45 10.38 23.34 9.77
C ASP A 45 11.84 23.31 9.32
N LEU A 46 12.76 23.89 10.11
CA LEU A 46 14.21 23.77 9.89
C LEU A 46 14.69 22.32 9.95
N TYR A 47 14.26 21.53 10.94
CA TYR A 47 14.54 20.09 11.00
C TYR A 47 13.93 19.32 9.82
N ARG A 48 12.74 19.72 9.33
CA ARG A 48 12.13 19.13 8.13
C ARG A 48 12.96 19.44 6.87
N LEU A 49 13.40 20.69 6.72
CA LEU A 49 14.27 21.14 5.63
C LEU A 49 15.65 20.46 5.69
N ALA A 50 16.24 20.33 6.87
CA ALA A 50 17.49 19.59 7.08
C ALA A 50 17.34 18.11 6.73
N ARG A 51 16.23 17.45 7.14
CA ARG A 51 15.92 16.07 6.72
C ARG A 51 15.60 15.92 5.24
N GLN A 52 15.16 16.99 4.59
CA GLN A 52 14.94 17.00 3.14
C GLN A 52 16.30 17.11 2.44
N ARG A 53 17.16 18.05 2.83
CA ARG A 53 18.54 18.14 2.33
C ARG A 53 19.38 16.89 2.62
N ASP A 54 19.25 16.26 3.78
CA ASP A 54 19.90 14.98 4.11
C ASP A 54 19.35 13.81 3.26
N ARG A 55 18.09 13.86 2.84
CA ARG A 55 17.55 12.90 1.87
C ARG A 55 18.03 13.17 0.46
N ASP A 56 18.12 14.43 0.08
CA ASP A 56 18.56 14.86 -1.25
C ASP A 56 20.08 14.68 -1.43
N GLY A 57 20.85 14.70 -0.33
CA GLY A 57 22.29 14.42 -0.29
C GLY A 57 22.66 12.94 -0.11
N LYS A 58 21.69 12.02 -0.01
CA LYS A 58 21.95 10.57 -0.08
C LYS A 58 21.97 10.16 -1.56
N ASP A 59 23.14 9.77 -2.05
CA ASP A 59 23.45 9.36 -3.44
C ASP A 59 22.51 8.31 -4.07
N VAL A 60 21.64 7.70 -3.26
CA VAL A 60 20.63 6.72 -3.69
C VAL A 60 19.52 7.35 -4.55
N GLN A 61 19.33 8.67 -4.55
CA GLN A 61 18.26 9.31 -5.32
C GLN A 61 18.50 9.37 -6.84
N GLN A 62 19.72 9.09 -7.32
CA GLN A 62 20.04 9.14 -8.75
C GLN A 62 20.90 7.94 -9.17
N VAL A 63 20.43 6.72 -8.89
CA VAL A 63 21.06 5.52 -9.44
C VAL A 63 20.86 5.52 -10.96
N ARG A 64 21.92 5.90 -11.69
CA ARG A 64 21.94 5.94 -13.15
C ARG A 64 22.39 4.60 -13.75
N ASP A 65 23.09 3.78 -12.98
CA ASP A 65 23.62 2.49 -13.43
C ASP A 65 22.93 1.34 -12.69
N ILE A 66 22.44 0.34 -13.42
CA ILE A 66 21.77 -0.84 -12.85
C ILE A 66 22.37 -2.12 -13.43
N LYS A 67 22.25 -3.23 -12.70
CA LYS A 67 22.72 -4.54 -13.16
C LYS A 67 21.68 -5.22 -14.06
N ASP A 68 22.18 -5.87 -15.11
CA ASP A 68 21.40 -6.81 -15.91
C ASP A 68 21.15 -8.13 -15.14
N ARG A 69 20.65 -9.16 -15.84
CA ARG A 69 20.38 -10.47 -15.22
C ARG A 69 21.65 -11.24 -14.86
N ASP A 70 22.72 -11.02 -15.62
CA ASP A 70 24.01 -11.69 -15.47
C ASP A 70 24.93 -10.96 -14.47
N GLY A 71 24.42 -9.88 -13.84
CA GLY A 71 25.14 -9.07 -12.86
C GLY A 71 26.08 -8.03 -13.46
N ARG A 72 26.05 -7.82 -14.78
CA ARG A 72 26.85 -6.79 -15.47
C ARG A 72 26.20 -5.44 -15.31
N VAL A 73 27.00 -4.42 -15.04
CA VAL A 73 26.53 -3.05 -14.84
C VAL A 73 26.22 -2.40 -16.20
N LEU A 74 24.99 -1.96 -16.36
CA LEU A 74 24.50 -1.19 -17.49
C LEU A 74 24.70 0.29 -17.21
N THR A 75 25.33 0.99 -18.15
CA THR A 75 25.68 2.42 -18.03
C THR A 75 25.03 3.31 -19.09
N SER A 76 24.49 2.74 -20.18
CA SER A 76 23.81 3.53 -21.20
C SER A 76 22.35 3.78 -20.80
N GLU A 77 21.87 5.02 -21.02
CA GLU A 77 20.51 5.41 -20.61
C GLU A 77 19.44 4.49 -21.22
N GLU A 78 19.59 4.10 -22.49
CA GLU A 78 18.68 3.16 -23.16
C GLU A 78 18.67 1.77 -22.54
N SER A 79 19.83 1.21 -22.18
CA SER A 79 19.90 -0.12 -21.57
C SER A 79 19.32 -0.13 -20.16
N VAL A 80 19.54 0.94 -19.40
CA VAL A 80 18.98 1.14 -18.06
C VAL A 80 17.46 1.26 -18.14
N GLN A 81 16.92 2.08 -19.06
CA GLN A 81 15.48 2.19 -19.28
C GLN A 81 14.86 0.86 -19.69
N ARG A 82 15.48 0.14 -20.63
CA ARG A 82 15.01 -1.17 -21.08
C ARG A 82 14.98 -2.19 -19.94
N ARG A 83 16.04 -2.26 -19.14
CA ARG A 83 16.14 -3.17 -18.00
C ARG A 83 15.09 -2.87 -16.91
N TRP A 84 14.79 -1.59 -16.66
CA TRP A 84 13.69 -1.18 -15.77
C TRP A 84 12.31 -1.59 -16.30
N LYS A 85 12.06 -1.37 -17.60
CA LYS A 85 10.84 -1.80 -18.27
C LYS A 85 10.68 -3.32 -18.15
N GLU A 86 11.67 -4.09 -18.59
CA GLU A 86 11.67 -5.56 -18.51
C GLU A 86 11.37 -6.04 -17.09
N TYR A 87 12.06 -5.50 -16.08
CA TYR A 87 11.83 -5.90 -14.69
C TYR A 87 10.39 -5.71 -14.23
N PHE A 88 9.84 -4.51 -14.45
CA PHE A 88 8.49 -4.18 -13.97
C PHE A 88 7.39 -4.77 -14.83
N GLU A 89 7.62 -4.91 -16.14
CA GLU A 89 6.71 -5.57 -17.06
C GLU A 89 6.57 -7.06 -16.72
N GLU A 90 7.67 -7.77 -16.44
CA GLU A 90 7.60 -9.15 -15.95
C GLU A 90 6.91 -9.20 -14.58
N LEU A 91 7.33 -8.36 -13.63
CA LEU A 91 6.76 -8.33 -12.28
C LEU A 91 5.23 -8.16 -12.27
N MET A 92 4.70 -7.32 -13.15
CA MET A 92 3.28 -6.95 -13.20
C MET A 92 2.43 -7.80 -14.17
N ASN A 93 3.04 -8.77 -14.86
CA ASN A 93 2.33 -9.64 -15.80
C ASN A 93 2.58 -11.14 -15.55
N GLU A 94 3.48 -11.49 -14.64
CA GLU A 94 3.68 -12.87 -14.22
C GLU A 94 2.71 -13.23 -13.08
N GLU A 95 1.80 -14.16 -13.37
CA GLU A 95 0.84 -14.77 -12.44
C GLU A 95 1.39 -16.11 -11.93
N ASN A 96 1.20 -16.39 -10.63
CA ASN A 96 1.57 -17.67 -10.05
C ASN A 96 0.57 -18.77 -10.46
N GLU A 97 1.03 -20.02 -10.50
CA GLU A 97 0.15 -21.18 -10.66
C GLU A 97 -0.94 -21.19 -9.58
N ARG A 98 -2.17 -21.53 -9.98
CA ARG A 98 -3.32 -21.62 -9.09
C ARG A 98 -4.38 -22.56 -9.62
N GLU A 99 -5.21 -23.05 -8.71
CA GLU A 99 -6.42 -23.80 -9.07
C GLU A 99 -7.46 -22.86 -9.65
N LYS A 100 -8.03 -23.24 -10.80
CA LYS A 100 -9.21 -22.57 -11.35
C LYS A 100 -10.41 -22.86 -10.46
N ARG A 101 -11.24 -21.84 -10.23
CA ARG A 101 -12.51 -22.02 -9.54
C ARG A 101 -13.49 -22.69 -10.50
N VAL A 102 -14.06 -23.81 -10.05
CA VAL A 102 -15.09 -24.56 -10.79
C VAL A 102 -16.48 -23.99 -10.51
N GLU A 103 -16.67 -23.43 -9.31
CA GLU A 103 -17.93 -22.84 -8.86
C GLU A 103 -17.97 -21.34 -9.17
N GLY A 104 -19.02 -20.92 -9.88
CA GLY A 104 -19.36 -19.51 -10.01
C GLY A 104 -19.95 -18.95 -8.70
N VAL A 105 -19.71 -17.68 -8.41
CA VAL A 105 -20.43 -16.95 -7.37
C VAL A 105 -21.51 -16.13 -8.05
N ASN A 106 -22.73 -16.22 -7.53
CA ASN A 106 -23.85 -15.44 -8.03
C ASN A 106 -23.52 -13.94 -7.95
N SER A 107 -23.83 -13.21 -9.02
CA SER A 107 -23.72 -11.76 -9.01
C SER A 107 -24.72 -11.18 -8.00
N VAL A 108 -24.25 -10.23 -7.20
CA VAL A 108 -25.10 -9.52 -6.25
C VAL A 108 -25.70 -8.31 -6.99
N GLU A 109 -26.86 -8.51 -7.60
CA GLU A 109 -27.58 -7.45 -8.31
C GLU A 109 -28.32 -6.54 -7.30
N GLN A 110 -27.60 -5.54 -6.79
CA GLN A 110 -28.13 -4.53 -5.87
C GLN A 110 -28.12 -3.16 -6.53
N LYS A 111 -29.20 -2.39 -6.33
CA LYS A 111 -29.26 -1.00 -6.77
C LYS A 111 -28.23 -0.17 -6.01
N VAL A 112 -27.31 0.44 -6.76
CA VAL A 112 -26.30 1.34 -6.20
C VAL A 112 -26.80 2.78 -6.25
N ASP A 113 -26.83 3.44 -5.09
CA ASP A 113 -27.22 4.85 -4.98
C ASP A 113 -26.23 5.79 -5.69
N LYS A 114 -26.75 6.93 -6.14
CA LYS A 114 -25.91 8.02 -6.69
C LYS A 114 -24.92 8.54 -5.66
N ILE A 115 -23.73 8.91 -6.12
CA ILE A 115 -22.66 9.54 -5.34
C ILE A 115 -23.08 10.94 -4.94
N ARG A 116 -23.13 11.19 -3.63
CA ARG A 116 -23.51 12.50 -3.07
C ARG A 116 -22.30 13.43 -3.01
N LYS A 117 -22.55 14.74 -3.14
CA LYS A 117 -21.52 15.79 -3.00
C LYS A 117 -20.76 15.69 -1.67
N ASP A 118 -21.44 15.29 -0.58
CA ASP A 118 -20.81 15.12 0.73
C ASP A 118 -19.75 14.01 0.76
N GLU A 119 -19.94 12.93 0.01
CA GLU A 119 -18.96 11.84 -0.10
C GLU A 119 -17.70 12.33 -0.80
N VAL A 120 -17.88 13.10 -1.89
CA VAL A 120 -16.79 13.76 -2.62
C VAL A 120 -16.07 14.77 -1.73
N ARG A 121 -16.80 15.60 -0.99
CA ARG A 121 -16.22 16.59 -0.06
C ARG A 121 -15.39 15.91 1.03
N LYS A 122 -15.89 14.80 1.60
CA LYS A 122 -15.16 13.97 2.57
C LYS A 122 -13.90 13.37 1.96
N ALA A 123 -13.97 12.84 0.74
CA ALA A 123 -12.82 12.30 0.02
C ALA A 123 -11.75 13.39 -0.23
N LEU A 124 -12.16 14.56 -0.71
CA LEU A 124 -11.28 15.70 -0.98
C LEU A 124 -10.59 16.22 0.27
N LYS A 125 -11.31 16.33 1.39
CA LYS A 125 -10.74 16.74 2.69
C LYS A 125 -9.67 15.77 3.19
N ARG A 126 -9.79 14.47 2.88
CA ARG A 126 -8.81 13.44 3.26
C ARG A 126 -7.54 13.44 2.39
N MET A 127 -7.56 14.10 1.23
CA MET A 127 -6.38 14.21 0.39
C MET A 127 -5.32 15.09 1.06
N LYS A 128 -4.07 14.64 1.09
CA LYS A 128 -2.96 15.42 1.67
C LYS A 128 -2.33 16.31 0.63
N SER A 129 -1.99 17.54 1.02
CA SER A 129 -1.25 18.50 0.20
C SER A 129 0.23 18.11 0.07
N GLY A 130 0.92 18.62 -0.96
CA GLY A 130 2.33 18.36 -1.24
C GLY A 130 2.62 16.92 -1.72
N LYS A 131 1.66 16.30 -2.40
CA LYS A 131 1.80 14.95 -2.97
C LYS A 131 2.27 15.01 -4.41
N ALA A 132 3.03 13.99 -4.83
CA ALA A 132 3.47 13.84 -6.21
C ALA A 132 2.27 13.77 -7.15
N VAL A 133 2.38 14.46 -8.29
CA VAL A 133 1.38 14.49 -9.35
C VAL A 133 1.32 13.16 -10.09
N GLY A 134 0.14 12.87 -10.66
CA GLY A 134 -0.02 11.77 -11.59
C GLY A 134 0.42 12.18 -13.01
N PRO A 135 0.07 11.37 -14.03
CA PRO A 135 0.38 11.67 -15.43
C PRO A 135 -0.29 12.93 -15.99
N ASP A 136 -1.24 13.51 -15.25
CA ASP A 136 -1.96 14.73 -15.62
C ASP A 136 -1.26 16.02 -15.16
N ASP A 137 -0.19 15.90 -14.35
CA ASP A 137 0.53 17.03 -13.73
C ASP A 137 -0.36 17.99 -12.91
N ILE A 138 -1.56 17.55 -12.50
CA ILE A 138 -2.47 18.37 -11.69
C ILE A 138 -2.21 18.13 -10.21
N LEU A 139 -1.82 19.20 -9.50
CA LEU A 139 -1.66 19.20 -8.06
C LEU A 139 -2.98 19.04 -7.31
N VAL A 140 -2.93 18.40 -6.15
CA VAL A 140 -4.11 18.19 -5.31
C VAL A 140 -4.69 19.48 -4.75
N GLU A 141 -3.84 20.50 -4.56
CA GLU A 141 -4.19 21.84 -4.13
C GLU A 141 -5.16 22.50 -5.10
N VAL A 142 -5.03 22.25 -6.41
CA VAL A 142 -5.94 22.75 -7.43
C VAL A 142 -7.36 22.28 -7.10
N TRP A 143 -7.53 20.98 -6.84
CA TRP A 143 -8.82 20.40 -6.48
C TRP A 143 -9.35 20.93 -5.14
N LYS A 144 -8.49 21.34 -4.21
CA LYS A 144 -8.93 21.90 -2.92
C LYS A 144 -9.32 23.38 -2.99
N CYS A 145 -8.69 24.16 -3.87
CA CYS A 145 -8.91 25.60 -3.96
C CYS A 145 -10.18 25.98 -4.73
N LEU A 146 -10.69 25.09 -5.59
CA LEU A 146 -11.85 25.34 -6.46
C LEU A 146 -13.22 25.27 -5.76
N GLY A 147 -13.23 25.10 -4.43
CA GLY A 147 -14.44 25.26 -3.61
C GLY A 147 -15.55 24.25 -3.92
N GLU A 148 -16.80 24.70 -3.92
CA GLU A 148 -17.96 23.81 -4.14
C GLU A 148 -18.11 23.41 -5.62
N ALA A 149 -17.77 24.29 -6.56
CA ALA A 149 -17.93 24.04 -7.99
C ALA A 149 -17.23 22.74 -8.44
N VAL A 150 -16.06 22.45 -7.89
CA VAL A 150 -15.32 21.22 -8.19
C VAL A 150 -15.94 19.98 -7.55
N VAL A 151 -16.58 20.13 -6.38
CA VAL A 151 -17.33 19.05 -5.74
C VAL A 151 -18.52 18.65 -6.61
N GLU A 152 -19.22 19.64 -7.18
CA GLU A 152 -20.33 19.37 -8.13
C GLU A 152 -19.84 18.68 -9.40
N PHE A 153 -18.77 19.20 -9.99
CA PHE A 153 -18.14 18.60 -11.17
C PHE A 153 -17.71 17.16 -10.93
N LEU A 154 -16.96 16.90 -9.84
CA LEU A 154 -16.48 15.58 -9.50
C LEU A 154 -17.62 14.62 -9.17
N ALA A 155 -18.66 15.08 -8.46
CA ALA A 155 -19.85 14.26 -8.19
C ALA A 155 -20.57 13.88 -9.48
N SER A 156 -20.72 14.81 -10.42
CA SER A 156 -21.29 14.54 -11.75
C SER A 156 -20.43 13.51 -12.53
N LEU A 157 -19.12 13.73 -12.59
CA LEU A 157 -18.17 12.81 -13.23
C LEU A 157 -18.26 11.40 -12.64
N PHE A 158 -18.21 11.29 -11.31
CA PHE A 158 -18.26 10.02 -10.60
C PHE A 158 -19.59 9.30 -10.80
N ASN A 159 -20.71 10.01 -10.81
CA ASN A 159 -22.00 9.42 -11.12
C ASN A 159 -22.06 8.94 -12.57
N ARG A 160 -21.47 9.67 -13.53
CA ARG A 160 -21.39 9.21 -14.92
C ARG A 160 -20.55 7.94 -15.05
N VAL A 161 -19.40 7.86 -14.38
CA VAL A 161 -18.56 6.65 -14.33
C VAL A 161 -19.33 5.48 -13.73
N LEU A 162 -20.07 5.73 -12.65
CA LEU A 162 -20.89 4.72 -12.01
C LEU A 162 -22.04 4.27 -12.93
N GLU A 163 -22.72 5.19 -13.61
CA GLU A 163 -23.81 4.89 -14.53
C GLU A 163 -23.35 4.12 -15.77
N SER A 164 -22.22 4.49 -16.38
CA SER A 164 -21.67 3.84 -17.57
C SER A 164 -20.83 2.60 -17.29
N GLU A 165 -20.43 2.40 -16.03
CA GLU A 165 -19.47 1.38 -15.60
C GLU A 165 -18.11 1.48 -16.34
N ARG A 166 -17.80 2.69 -16.84
CA ARG A 166 -16.60 2.98 -17.65
C ARG A 166 -15.91 4.23 -17.16
N MET A 167 -14.62 4.13 -16.90
CA MET A 167 -13.80 5.27 -16.49
C MET A 167 -13.17 6.02 -17.66
N PRO A 168 -12.76 7.28 -17.45
CA PRO A 168 -12.01 8.03 -18.44
C PRO A 168 -10.74 7.30 -18.86
N GLU A 169 -10.46 7.27 -20.16
CA GLU A 169 -9.26 6.62 -20.71
C GLU A 169 -7.97 7.25 -20.18
N GLU A 170 -8.01 8.54 -19.81
CA GLU A 170 -6.89 9.25 -19.19
C GLU A 170 -6.47 8.64 -17.86
N TRP A 171 -7.40 8.03 -17.11
CA TRP A 171 -7.09 7.38 -15.81
C TRP A 171 -6.38 6.04 -15.97
N ARG A 172 -6.43 5.43 -17.16
CA ARG A 172 -5.77 4.13 -17.41
C ARG A 172 -4.25 4.24 -17.46
N ARG A 173 -3.72 5.43 -17.76
CA ARG A 173 -2.29 5.74 -17.79
C ARG A 173 -1.76 5.95 -16.38
N GLY A 174 -0.62 5.35 -16.07
CA GLY A 174 0.09 5.53 -14.81
C GLY A 174 1.58 5.77 -15.03
N VAL A 175 2.23 6.38 -14.04
CA VAL A 175 3.69 6.51 -14.00
C VAL A 175 4.19 5.73 -12.79
N LEU A 176 5.03 4.73 -13.01
CA LEU A 176 5.66 3.97 -11.93
C LEU A 176 7.01 4.59 -11.57
N VAL A 177 7.22 4.87 -10.30
CA VAL A 177 8.48 5.38 -9.78
C VAL A 177 9.14 4.30 -8.92
N PRO A 178 10.34 3.80 -9.29
CA PRO A 178 11.10 2.87 -8.47
C PRO A 178 11.62 3.57 -7.21
N ILE A 179 11.33 3.00 -6.03
CA ILE A 179 11.83 3.49 -4.74
C ILE A 179 12.67 2.41 -4.08
N PHE A 180 13.92 2.73 -3.77
CA PHE A 180 14.83 1.79 -3.12
C PHE A 180 14.33 1.38 -1.73
N LYS A 181 14.35 0.09 -1.42
CA LYS A 181 13.92 -0.48 -0.14
C LYS A 181 14.88 -0.19 1.02
N ASN A 182 15.98 0.54 0.78
CA ASN A 182 17.05 0.79 1.74
C ASN A 182 17.71 -0.51 2.25
N LYS A 183 17.77 -1.54 1.39
CA LYS A 183 18.31 -2.85 1.71
C LYS A 183 18.86 -3.52 0.44
N GLY A 184 20.01 -4.16 0.55
CA GLY A 184 20.69 -4.81 -0.58
C GLY A 184 21.46 -3.85 -1.47
N ASP A 185 21.86 -4.33 -2.65
CA ASP A 185 22.57 -3.56 -3.67
C ASP A 185 21.61 -2.60 -4.40
N VAL A 186 21.97 -1.32 -4.47
CA VAL A 186 21.22 -0.25 -5.14
C VAL A 186 21.16 -0.43 -6.66
N GLN A 187 22.05 -1.24 -7.26
CA GLN A 187 22.05 -1.49 -8.70
C GLN A 187 21.10 -2.64 -9.08
N ILE A 188 20.55 -3.38 -8.12
CA ILE A 188 19.66 -4.52 -8.38
C ILE A 188 18.20 -4.07 -8.35
N CYS A 189 17.47 -4.27 -9.46
CA CYS A 189 16.07 -3.86 -9.61
C CYS A 189 15.12 -4.45 -8.56
N SER A 190 15.36 -5.70 -8.11
CA SER A 190 14.51 -6.37 -7.11
C SER A 190 14.51 -5.70 -5.72
N ASN A 191 15.53 -4.88 -5.44
CA ASN A 191 15.64 -4.09 -4.22
C ASN A 191 14.83 -2.78 -4.29
N TYR A 192 14.04 -2.57 -5.35
CA TYR A 192 13.15 -1.44 -5.50
C TYR A 192 11.69 -1.84 -5.39
N ARG A 193 10.87 -0.88 -4.98
CA ARG A 193 9.41 -0.95 -4.90
C ARG A 193 8.83 -0.01 -5.96
N GLY A 194 7.94 -0.50 -6.81
CA GLY A 194 7.36 0.29 -7.88
C GLY A 194 6.11 1.03 -7.42
N ILE A 195 6.23 2.32 -7.11
CA ILE A 195 5.05 3.11 -6.71
C ILE A 195 4.37 3.69 -7.94
N LYS A 196 3.14 3.25 -8.19
CA LYS A 196 2.28 3.75 -9.27
C LYS A 196 1.64 5.08 -8.88
N LEU A 197 2.01 6.12 -9.60
CA LEU A 197 1.39 7.43 -9.58
C LEU A 197 0.23 7.45 -10.59
N VAL A 198 -0.98 7.57 -10.05
CA VAL A 198 -2.22 7.77 -10.81
C VAL A 198 -2.75 9.19 -10.59
N SER A 199 -3.60 9.65 -11.51
CA SER A 199 -4.26 10.97 -11.43
C SER A 199 -4.97 11.18 -10.08
N HIS A 200 -4.94 12.41 -9.58
CA HIS A 200 -5.62 12.77 -8.35
C HIS A 200 -7.15 12.60 -8.43
N THR A 201 -7.77 12.78 -9.60
CA THR A 201 -9.21 12.52 -9.76
C THR A 201 -9.54 11.05 -9.67
N MET A 202 -8.67 10.18 -10.20
CA MET A 202 -8.79 8.73 -10.03
C MET A 202 -8.64 8.35 -8.55
N LYS A 203 -7.67 8.92 -7.83
CA LYS A 203 -7.54 8.69 -6.37
C LYS A 203 -8.78 9.13 -5.61
N LEU A 204 -9.38 10.26 -5.97
CA LEU A 204 -10.62 10.73 -5.35
C LEU A 204 -11.77 9.75 -5.58
N TRP A 205 -11.92 9.26 -6.82
CA TRP A 205 -12.87 8.20 -7.17
C TRP A 205 -12.66 6.95 -6.31
N GLU A 206 -11.42 6.45 -6.26
CA GLU A 206 -11.03 5.29 -5.45
C GLU A 206 -11.42 5.46 -3.97
N ARG A 207 -11.23 6.66 -3.39
CA ARG A 207 -11.63 6.94 -1.99
C ARG A 207 -13.13 6.90 -1.77
N VAL A 208 -13.91 7.38 -2.73
CA VAL A 208 -15.38 7.35 -2.65
C VAL A 208 -15.85 5.91 -2.70
N VAL A 209 -15.34 5.12 -3.66
CA VAL A 209 -15.66 3.69 -3.78
C VAL A 209 -15.23 2.93 -2.53
N GLU A 210 -13.99 3.13 -2.04
CA GLU A 210 -13.48 2.51 -0.81
C GLU A 210 -14.42 2.78 0.38
N ALA A 211 -14.84 4.04 0.57
CA ALA A 211 -15.72 4.43 1.67
C ALA A 211 -17.11 3.78 1.60
N ARG A 212 -17.58 3.42 0.40
CA ARG A 212 -18.84 2.71 0.21
C ARG A 212 -18.67 1.22 0.40
N LEU A 213 -17.63 0.61 -0.17
CA LEU A 213 -17.36 -0.82 -0.01
C LEU A 213 -17.14 -1.20 1.47
N ARG A 214 -16.49 -0.34 2.26
CA ARG A 214 -16.32 -0.53 3.70
C ARG A 214 -17.62 -0.57 4.51
N LYS A 215 -18.75 -0.13 3.95
CA LYS A 215 -20.08 -0.24 4.60
C LYS A 215 -20.77 -1.57 4.30
N VAL A 216 -20.33 -2.25 3.24
CA VAL A 216 -20.94 -3.48 2.74
C VAL A 216 -20.13 -4.69 3.16
N VAL A 217 -18.79 -4.56 3.12
CA VAL A 217 -17.88 -5.66 3.44
C VAL A 217 -17.31 -5.50 4.84
N GLU A 218 -17.59 -6.50 5.68
CA GLU A 218 -16.95 -6.65 6.98
C GLU A 218 -15.69 -7.49 6.83
N ILE A 219 -14.55 -6.95 7.29
CA ILE A 219 -13.26 -7.64 7.26
C ILE A 219 -13.04 -8.28 8.63
N CYS A 220 -12.52 -9.50 8.62
CA CYS A 220 -12.16 -10.26 9.81
C CYS A 220 -11.39 -9.47 10.89
N GLU A 221 -11.64 -9.80 12.16
CA GLU A 221 -11.01 -9.14 13.30
C GLU A 221 -9.50 -9.38 13.41
N GLN A 222 -9.01 -10.47 12.84
CA GLN A 222 -7.58 -10.81 12.80
C GLN A 222 -6.78 -9.88 11.87
N GLN A 223 -7.43 -9.15 10.98
CA GLN A 223 -6.77 -8.18 10.11
C GLN A 223 -6.64 -6.83 10.84
N TYR A 224 -5.39 -6.47 11.16
CA TYR A 224 -4.99 -5.20 11.75
C TYR A 224 -4.55 -4.19 10.68
N GLY A 225 -4.08 -4.69 9.52
CA GLY A 225 -3.60 -3.87 8.42
C GLY A 225 -4.71 -3.07 7.74
N PHE A 226 -4.51 -1.75 7.61
CA PHE A 226 -5.41 -0.84 6.88
C PHE A 226 -6.87 -0.84 7.35
N MET A 227 -7.12 -1.29 8.59
CA MET A 227 -8.44 -1.30 9.21
C MET A 227 -8.66 -0.06 10.08
N PRO A 228 -9.86 0.54 10.05
CA PRO A 228 -10.20 1.63 10.95
C PRO A 228 -10.01 1.20 12.41
N ARG A 229 -9.46 2.11 13.23
CA ARG A 229 -9.27 1.91 14.68
C ARG A 229 -8.32 0.77 15.07
N LYS A 230 -7.55 0.21 14.11
CA LYS A 230 -6.45 -0.71 14.39
C LYS A 230 -5.13 -0.11 13.94
N SER A 231 -4.07 -0.46 14.65
CA SER A 231 -2.72 0.04 14.41
C SER A 231 -1.70 -1.09 14.52
N THR A 232 -0.49 -0.83 14.04
CA THR A 232 0.66 -1.73 14.23
C THR A 232 0.92 -1.98 15.70
N THR A 233 0.70 -0.98 16.56
CA THR A 233 0.89 -1.09 18.00
C THR A 233 -0.08 -2.09 18.62
N ASP A 234 -1.33 -2.16 18.15
CA ASP A 234 -2.32 -3.09 18.70
C ASP A 234 -1.93 -4.55 18.40
N ALA A 235 -1.48 -4.83 17.16
CA ALA A 235 -1.00 -6.16 16.78
C ALA A 235 0.26 -6.57 17.55
N ILE A 236 1.24 -5.66 17.66
CA ILE A 236 2.47 -5.91 18.45
C ILE A 236 2.12 -6.17 19.91
N PHE A 237 1.21 -5.37 20.47
CA PHE A 237 0.79 -5.49 21.87
C PHE A 237 0.07 -6.82 22.14
N ALA A 238 -0.86 -7.21 21.26
CA ALA A 238 -1.56 -8.49 21.37
C ALA A 238 -0.58 -9.68 21.33
N LEU A 239 0.39 -9.66 20.42
CA LEU A 239 1.44 -10.69 20.36
C LEU A 239 2.29 -10.72 21.63
N ARG A 240 2.71 -9.55 22.15
CA ARG A 240 3.52 -9.46 23.36
C ARG A 240 2.81 -9.99 24.59
N ILE A 241 1.54 -9.63 24.79
CA ILE A 241 0.72 -10.18 25.88
C ILE A 241 0.65 -11.70 25.79
N LEU A 242 0.43 -12.24 24.59
CA LEU A 242 0.39 -13.68 24.39
C LEU A 242 1.73 -14.31 24.79
N MET A 243 2.85 -13.77 24.31
CA MET A 243 4.18 -14.27 24.67
C MET A 243 4.48 -14.17 26.17
N GLU A 244 4.14 -13.06 26.83
CA GLU A 244 4.32 -12.85 28.26
C GLU A 244 3.50 -13.85 29.08
N LYS A 245 2.23 -14.08 28.72
CA LYS A 245 1.38 -15.06 29.39
C LYS A 245 1.99 -16.47 29.39
N TYR A 246 2.54 -16.90 28.26
CA TYR A 246 3.18 -18.22 28.16
C TYR A 246 4.54 -18.25 28.85
N ARG A 247 5.26 -17.11 28.84
CA ARG A 247 6.50 -16.92 29.60
C ARG A 247 6.28 -17.14 31.09
N ASP A 248 5.34 -16.42 31.68
CA ASP A 248 5.00 -16.49 33.10
C ASP A 248 4.50 -17.88 33.49
N GLY A 249 3.74 -18.52 32.59
CA GLY A 249 3.25 -19.88 32.76
C GLY A 249 4.29 -20.99 32.58
N GLN A 250 5.53 -20.67 32.20
CA GLN A 250 6.60 -21.65 31.88
C GLN A 250 6.16 -22.70 30.85
N LYS A 251 5.31 -22.27 29.90
CA LYS A 251 4.78 -23.07 28.79
C LYS A 251 5.42 -22.64 27.48
N GLU A 252 5.60 -23.60 26.59
CA GLU A 252 6.06 -23.31 25.23
C GLU A 252 4.99 -22.55 24.44
N LEU A 253 5.44 -21.60 23.62
CA LEU A 253 4.59 -20.93 22.63
C LEU A 253 5.36 -20.88 21.31
N HIS A 254 4.74 -21.42 20.28
CA HIS A 254 5.29 -21.50 18.95
C HIS A 254 4.69 -20.42 18.07
N CYS A 255 5.52 -19.56 17.48
CA CYS A 255 5.11 -18.46 16.62
C CYS A 255 5.79 -18.60 15.25
N VAL A 256 5.02 -18.59 14.16
CA VAL A 256 5.53 -18.53 12.80
C VAL A 256 5.14 -17.20 12.17
N PHE A 257 6.13 -16.49 11.66
CA PHE A 257 5.98 -15.23 10.94
C PHE A 257 6.07 -15.51 9.45
N VAL A 258 4.93 -15.43 8.76
CA VAL A 258 4.80 -15.74 7.33
C VAL A 258 4.85 -14.46 6.52
N ASP A 259 5.74 -14.43 5.51
CA ASP A 259 5.85 -13.36 4.51
C ASP A 259 5.33 -13.88 3.17
N LEU A 260 4.65 -13.04 2.39
CA LEU A 260 4.16 -13.38 1.05
C LEU A 260 5.06 -12.77 -0.04
N GLU A 261 5.35 -13.55 -1.07
CA GLU A 261 6.19 -13.10 -2.18
C GLU A 261 5.45 -12.07 -3.03
N LYS A 262 5.89 -10.81 -2.96
CA LYS A 262 5.38 -9.71 -3.82
C LYS A 262 3.84 -9.66 -3.80
N ALA A 263 3.25 -9.76 -2.61
CA ALA A 263 1.82 -10.04 -2.43
C ALA A 263 0.89 -9.15 -3.28
N TYR A 264 1.15 -7.85 -3.33
CA TYR A 264 0.36 -6.91 -4.13
C TYR A 264 0.52 -7.13 -5.64
N ASP A 265 1.73 -7.39 -6.10
CA ASP A 265 2.06 -7.52 -7.52
C ASP A 265 1.54 -8.86 -8.10
N ARG A 266 1.32 -9.86 -7.24
CA ARG A 266 0.94 -11.22 -7.63
C ARG A 266 -0.53 -11.57 -7.50
N VAL A 267 -1.38 -10.69 -6.97
CA VAL A 267 -2.82 -10.98 -6.80
C VAL A 267 -3.46 -11.27 -8.17
N PRO A 268 -4.02 -12.48 -8.38
CA PRO A 268 -4.75 -12.78 -9.61
C PRO A 268 -6.05 -11.97 -9.67
N ARG A 269 -6.32 -11.30 -10.80
CA ARG A 269 -7.50 -10.42 -10.93
C ARG A 269 -8.81 -11.19 -10.86
N GLU A 270 -8.87 -12.37 -11.46
CA GLU A 270 -10.06 -13.23 -11.37
C GLU A 270 -10.39 -13.61 -9.92
N GLU A 271 -9.35 -13.88 -9.12
CA GLU A 271 -9.51 -14.20 -7.70
C GLU A 271 -10.02 -12.98 -6.92
N LEU A 272 -9.55 -11.78 -7.24
CA LEU A 272 -10.07 -10.54 -6.68
C LEU A 272 -11.57 -10.37 -6.99
N TRP A 273 -12.00 -10.57 -8.25
CA TRP A 273 -13.40 -10.44 -8.63
C TRP A 273 -14.28 -11.44 -7.88
N TYR A 274 -13.81 -12.68 -7.78
CA TYR A 274 -14.47 -13.72 -7.00
C TYR A 274 -14.61 -13.32 -5.54
N CYS A 275 -13.52 -12.87 -4.90
CA CYS A 275 -13.53 -12.48 -3.49
C CYS A 275 -14.46 -11.28 -3.22
N MET A 276 -14.53 -10.32 -4.15
CA MET A 276 -15.48 -9.20 -4.05
C MET A 276 -16.93 -9.70 -4.08
N ARG A 277 -17.29 -10.57 -5.04
CA ARG A 277 -18.65 -11.13 -5.14
C ARG A 277 -19.01 -11.96 -3.91
N LYS A 278 -18.11 -12.83 -3.46
CA LYS A 278 -18.31 -13.67 -2.27
C LYS A 278 -18.48 -12.84 -1.00
N SER A 279 -17.87 -11.65 -0.95
CA SER A 279 -18.03 -10.69 0.16
C SER A 279 -19.30 -9.84 0.06
N GLY A 280 -20.24 -10.15 -0.84
CA GLY A 280 -21.51 -9.44 -0.96
C GLY A 280 -21.43 -8.10 -1.69
N VAL A 281 -20.32 -7.81 -2.39
CA VAL A 281 -20.18 -6.56 -3.14
C VAL A 281 -21.10 -6.58 -4.36
N ALA A 282 -21.90 -5.51 -4.51
CA ALA A 282 -22.77 -5.35 -5.66
C ALA A 282 -22.00 -5.44 -6.98
N GLU A 283 -22.54 -6.15 -7.96
CA GLU A 283 -21.86 -6.46 -9.23
C GLU A 283 -21.42 -5.19 -9.97
N LYS A 284 -22.20 -4.11 -9.85
CA LYS A 284 -21.86 -2.80 -10.39
C LYS A 284 -20.52 -2.25 -9.89
N TYR A 285 -20.18 -2.43 -8.60
CA TYR A 285 -18.85 -2.06 -8.11
C TYR A 285 -17.78 -3.01 -8.62
N VAL A 286 -18.08 -4.31 -8.76
CA VAL A 286 -17.14 -5.28 -9.34
C VAL A 286 -16.76 -4.86 -10.75
N ARG A 287 -17.74 -4.52 -11.60
CA ARG A 287 -17.51 -4.07 -12.99
C ARG A 287 -16.71 -2.77 -13.06
N VAL A 288 -16.98 -1.79 -12.20
CA VAL A 288 -16.19 -0.54 -12.20
C VAL A 288 -14.76 -0.78 -11.73
N VAL A 289 -14.55 -1.67 -10.74
CA VAL A 289 -13.20 -2.04 -10.33
C VAL A 289 -12.52 -2.87 -11.43
N GLN A 290 -13.21 -3.78 -12.10
CA GLN A 290 -12.69 -4.49 -13.29
C GLN A 290 -12.19 -3.51 -14.34
N ASP A 291 -13.03 -2.53 -14.72
CA ASP A 291 -12.67 -1.50 -15.68
C ASP A 291 -11.46 -0.66 -15.21
N MET A 292 -11.18 -0.56 -13.91
CA MET A 292 -10.01 0.12 -13.36
C MET A 292 -8.68 -0.57 -13.63
N TYR A 293 -8.71 -1.90 -13.63
CA TYR A 293 -7.52 -2.71 -13.82
C TYR A 293 -7.36 -3.12 -15.30
N GLU A 294 -8.46 -3.22 -16.04
CA GLU A 294 -8.45 -3.50 -17.47
C GLU A 294 -7.74 -2.39 -18.27
N ARG A 295 -6.95 -2.82 -19.27
CA ARG A 295 -6.28 -1.93 -20.24
C ARG A 295 -5.40 -0.87 -19.58
N SER A 296 -4.98 -1.06 -18.33
CA SER A 296 -4.08 -0.13 -17.67
C SER A 296 -2.69 -0.22 -18.30
N ARG A 297 -2.12 0.95 -18.56
CA ARG A 297 -0.80 1.09 -19.16
C ARG A 297 0.08 1.96 -18.28
N THR A 298 1.35 1.61 -18.21
CA THR A 298 2.30 2.25 -17.31
C THR A 298 3.63 2.49 -17.99
N VAL A 299 4.27 3.61 -17.64
CA VAL A 299 5.69 3.89 -17.94
C VAL A 299 6.47 3.89 -16.64
N VAL A 300 7.75 3.50 -16.68
CA VAL A 300 8.65 3.63 -15.51
C VAL A 300 9.40 4.94 -15.62
N LYS A 301 9.31 5.79 -14.59
CA LYS A 301 10.09 7.03 -14.46
C LYS A 301 11.28 6.75 -13.55
N CYS A 302 12.47 6.66 -14.16
CA CYS A 302 13.74 6.42 -13.48
C CYS A 302 14.66 7.65 -13.59
N ALA A 303 15.87 7.58 -13.02
CA ALA A 303 16.81 8.70 -12.98
C ALA A 303 17.28 9.16 -14.38
N VAL A 304 17.31 8.24 -15.35
CA VAL A 304 17.74 8.51 -16.74
C VAL A 304 16.58 8.85 -17.68
N GLY A 305 15.34 8.93 -17.19
CA GLY A 305 14.18 9.29 -18.01
C GLY A 305 12.98 8.35 -17.86
N GLN A 306 12.11 8.36 -18.85
CA GLN A 306 10.91 7.51 -18.91
C GLN A 306 11.11 6.37 -19.90
N THR A 307 10.66 5.18 -19.52
CA THR A 307 10.63 4.03 -20.43
C THR A 307 9.49 4.13 -21.43
N GLU A 308 9.52 3.26 -22.43
CA GLU A 308 8.33 2.94 -23.21
C GLU A 308 7.19 2.41 -22.32
N GLU A 309 5.97 2.56 -22.82
CA GLU A 309 4.75 2.11 -22.18
C GLU A 309 4.59 0.58 -22.30
N PHE A 310 4.12 -0.05 -21.22
CA PHE A 310 3.74 -1.47 -21.21
C PHE A 310 2.39 -1.67 -20.51
N LYS A 311 1.77 -2.83 -20.74
CA LYS A 311 0.48 -3.21 -20.14
C LYS A 311 0.69 -3.82 -18.76
N VAL A 312 -0.29 -3.65 -17.89
CA VAL A 312 -0.34 -4.25 -16.55
C VAL A 312 -1.54 -5.18 -16.48
N GLU A 313 -1.31 -6.47 -16.27
CA GLU A 313 -2.33 -7.52 -16.34
C GLU A 313 -2.53 -8.26 -15.02
N VAL A 314 -1.56 -8.24 -14.11
CA VAL A 314 -1.61 -8.92 -12.81
C VAL A 314 -1.44 -7.90 -11.67
N GLY A 315 -1.94 -8.26 -10.49
CA GLY A 315 -1.70 -7.53 -9.25
C GLY A 315 -2.54 -6.27 -9.06
N LEU A 316 -2.34 -5.67 -7.90
CA LEU A 316 -2.98 -4.45 -7.42
C LEU A 316 -2.07 -3.24 -7.65
N HIS A 317 -2.66 -2.08 -7.94
CA HIS A 317 -1.91 -0.84 -8.12
C HIS A 317 -1.28 -0.38 -6.80
N GLN A 318 0.04 -0.48 -6.67
CA GLN A 318 0.78 -0.03 -5.49
C GLN A 318 0.84 1.51 -5.45
N GLY A 319 0.02 2.15 -4.62
CA GLY A 319 -0.14 3.62 -4.57
C GLY A 319 -1.57 4.10 -4.84
N SER A 320 -2.46 3.18 -5.23
CA SER A 320 -3.92 3.38 -5.24
C SER A 320 -4.46 3.56 -3.83
N ALA A 321 -5.51 4.37 -3.69
CA ALA A 321 -6.26 4.50 -2.43
C ALA A 321 -7.17 3.30 -2.15
N LEU A 322 -7.58 2.55 -3.19
CA LEU A 322 -8.52 1.44 -3.10
C LEU A 322 -7.80 0.08 -2.93
N SER A 323 -6.63 -0.11 -3.56
CA SER A 323 -5.87 -1.37 -3.52
C SER A 323 -5.70 -1.97 -2.11
N PRO A 324 -5.36 -1.21 -1.04
CA PRO A 324 -5.21 -1.82 0.28
C PRO A 324 -6.48 -2.47 0.83
N PHE A 325 -7.65 -1.90 0.52
CA PHE A 325 -8.92 -2.49 0.94
C PHE A 325 -9.29 -3.70 0.08
N LEU A 326 -9.02 -3.66 -1.22
CA LEU A 326 -9.19 -4.82 -2.10
C LEU A 326 -8.30 -5.99 -1.67
N PHE A 327 -7.06 -5.72 -1.29
CA PHE A 327 -6.16 -6.72 -0.72
C PHE A 327 -6.72 -7.32 0.58
N ALA A 328 -7.27 -6.50 1.46
CA ALA A 328 -7.91 -6.98 2.68
C ALA A 328 -9.12 -7.89 2.40
N ILE A 329 -9.91 -7.61 1.36
CA ILE A 329 -11.02 -8.47 0.93
C ILE A 329 -10.50 -9.84 0.48
N VAL A 330 -9.44 -9.86 -0.34
CA VAL A 330 -8.80 -11.12 -0.78
C VAL A 330 -8.29 -11.90 0.43
N MET A 331 -7.50 -11.28 1.30
CA MET A 331 -6.98 -11.95 2.50
C MET A 331 -8.10 -12.44 3.42
N HIS A 332 -9.18 -11.68 3.58
CA HIS A 332 -10.35 -12.10 4.36
C HIS A 332 -10.97 -13.39 3.82
N GLN A 333 -11.15 -13.48 2.50
CA GLN A 333 -11.75 -14.65 1.86
C GLN A 333 -10.82 -15.85 1.82
N LEU A 334 -9.53 -15.65 1.55
CA LEU A 334 -8.56 -16.74 1.47
C LEU A 334 -8.23 -17.32 2.86
N SER A 335 -8.32 -16.52 3.91
CA SER A 335 -8.04 -16.96 5.27
C SER A 335 -9.24 -17.53 6.01
N GLU A 336 -10.44 -17.52 5.43
CA GLU A 336 -11.70 -17.85 6.11
C GLU A 336 -11.66 -19.22 6.81
N GLU A 337 -11.10 -20.24 6.15
CA GLU A 337 -11.05 -21.64 6.62
C GLU A 337 -9.84 -21.96 7.53
N VAL A 338 -8.86 -21.05 7.60
CA VAL A 338 -7.55 -21.31 8.25
C VAL A 338 -7.22 -20.36 9.39
N ARG A 339 -7.90 -19.21 9.47
CA ARG A 339 -7.69 -18.23 10.53
C ARG A 339 -8.23 -18.72 11.86
N GLN A 340 -7.45 -18.48 12.91
CA GLN A 340 -7.87 -18.67 14.30
C GLN A 340 -8.27 -17.33 14.92
N GLU A 341 -8.85 -17.34 16.11
CA GLU A 341 -9.16 -16.12 16.85
C GLU A 341 -7.89 -15.31 17.16
N SER A 342 -8.03 -13.99 17.28
CA SER A 342 -6.91 -13.17 17.77
C SER A 342 -6.71 -13.45 19.27
N PRO A 343 -5.48 -13.62 19.76
CA PRO A 343 -4.18 -13.37 19.12
C PRO A 343 -3.50 -14.60 18.46
N TRP A 344 -4.17 -15.74 18.31
CA TRP A 344 -3.59 -16.95 17.69
C TRP A 344 -3.29 -16.80 16.20
N THR A 345 -4.07 -15.96 15.52
CA THR A 345 -3.76 -15.49 14.18
C THR A 345 -3.86 -13.97 14.15
N MET A 346 -2.82 -13.32 13.64
CA MET A 346 -2.79 -11.88 13.42
C MET A 346 -2.26 -11.59 12.03
N MET A 347 -2.97 -10.75 11.29
CA MET A 347 -2.57 -10.31 9.95
C MET A 347 -2.39 -8.81 9.94
N PHE A 348 -1.34 -8.33 9.29
CA PHE A 348 -1.17 -6.94 8.94
C PHE A 348 -0.86 -6.85 7.45
N ALA A 349 -1.91 -6.71 6.64
CA ALA A 349 -1.81 -6.88 5.20
C ALA A 349 -1.22 -8.25 4.84
N ASP A 350 0.00 -8.28 4.30
CA ASP A 350 0.73 -9.48 3.87
C ASP A 350 1.57 -10.14 4.98
N ASP A 351 1.83 -9.44 6.10
CA ASP A 351 2.50 -10.01 7.27
C ASP A 351 1.51 -10.84 8.09
N ILE A 352 1.74 -12.15 8.23
CA ILE A 352 0.87 -13.06 8.99
C ILE A 352 1.67 -13.66 10.15
N VAL A 353 1.05 -13.70 11.33
CA VAL A 353 1.59 -14.38 12.52
C VAL A 353 0.63 -15.48 12.92
N ILE A 354 1.17 -16.70 13.03
CA ILE A 354 0.45 -17.90 13.46
C ILE A 354 1.08 -18.37 14.76
N CYS A 355 0.28 -18.44 15.82
CA CYS A 355 0.70 -18.90 17.13
C CYS A 355 0.02 -20.22 17.48
N SER A 356 0.70 -21.06 18.26
CA SER A 356 0.15 -22.31 18.79
C SER A 356 0.87 -22.73 20.08
N GLU A 357 0.18 -23.50 20.92
CA GLU A 357 0.76 -24.10 22.12
C GLU A 357 1.64 -25.32 21.82
N SER A 358 1.45 -25.96 20.66
CA SER A 358 2.30 -27.09 20.22
C SER A 358 2.95 -26.83 18.87
N ARG A 359 4.16 -27.40 18.72
CA ARG A 359 4.95 -27.38 17.50
C ARG A 359 4.21 -28.06 16.34
N GLU A 360 3.63 -29.23 16.59
CA GLU A 360 2.91 -30.00 15.58
C GLU A 360 1.73 -29.21 15.04
N GLN A 361 1.00 -28.52 15.93
CA GLN A 361 -0.16 -27.73 15.53
C GLN A 361 0.24 -26.44 14.79
N VAL A 362 1.38 -25.81 15.14
CA VAL A 362 1.85 -24.64 14.37
C VAL A 362 2.30 -25.05 12.96
N GLU A 363 2.94 -26.21 12.83
CA GLU A 363 3.36 -26.79 11.54
C GLU A 363 2.13 -27.13 10.68
N GLU A 364 1.12 -27.80 11.24
CA GLU A 364 -0.14 -28.08 10.54
C GLU A 364 -0.85 -26.80 10.11
N ASN A 365 -0.93 -25.80 11.00
CA ASN A 365 -1.55 -24.52 10.68
C ASN A 365 -0.78 -23.79 9.57
N LEU A 366 0.55 -23.78 9.62
CA LEU A 366 1.39 -23.20 8.58
C LEU A 366 1.14 -23.87 7.22
N GLU A 367 1.00 -25.19 7.20
CA GLU A 367 0.68 -25.95 6.00
C GLU A 367 -0.72 -25.64 5.45
N ARG A 368 -1.72 -25.52 6.33
CA ARG A 368 -3.07 -25.09 5.96
C ARG A 368 -3.07 -23.69 5.36
N TRP A 369 -2.33 -22.75 5.96
CA TRP A 369 -2.16 -21.39 5.45
C TRP A 369 -1.48 -21.36 4.09
N ARG A 370 -0.37 -22.08 3.93
CA ARG A 370 0.29 -22.27 2.63
C ARG A 370 -0.71 -22.76 1.59
N PHE A 371 -1.38 -23.87 1.86
CA PHE A 371 -2.32 -24.47 0.92
C PHE A 371 -3.44 -23.50 0.54
N ALA A 372 -4.06 -22.83 1.52
CA ALA A 372 -5.15 -21.90 1.28
C ALA A 372 -4.75 -20.70 0.39
N LEU A 373 -3.53 -20.19 0.57
CA LEU A 373 -3.00 -19.04 -0.19
C LEU A 373 -2.46 -19.46 -1.56
N GLU A 374 -1.60 -20.48 -1.61
CA GLU A 374 -0.89 -20.89 -2.84
C GLU A 374 -1.84 -21.48 -3.87
N ARG A 375 -2.86 -22.24 -3.46
CA ARG A 375 -3.88 -22.75 -4.39
C ARG A 375 -4.64 -21.63 -5.11
N ARG A 376 -4.56 -20.39 -4.61
CA ARG A 376 -5.17 -19.17 -5.18
C ARG A 376 -4.14 -18.16 -5.71
N GLY A 377 -2.89 -18.59 -5.91
CA GLY A 377 -1.84 -17.79 -6.54
C GLY A 377 -1.09 -16.85 -5.58
N MET A 378 -1.35 -16.92 -4.27
CA MET A 378 -0.66 -16.12 -3.26
C MET A 378 0.48 -16.96 -2.65
N LYS A 379 1.72 -16.74 -3.11
CA LYS A 379 2.86 -17.56 -2.72
C LYS A 379 3.51 -17.10 -1.41
N VAL A 380 3.80 -18.04 -0.53
CA VAL A 380 4.50 -17.78 0.74
C VAL A 380 6.02 -17.81 0.51
N SER A 381 6.72 -16.82 1.05
CA SER A 381 8.17 -16.69 0.93
C SER A 381 8.88 -17.60 1.92
N ARG A 382 9.46 -18.70 1.43
CA ARG A 382 10.17 -19.68 2.27
C ARG A 382 11.38 -19.09 2.98
N SER A 383 12.16 -18.28 2.26
CA SER A 383 13.41 -17.69 2.79
C SER A 383 13.21 -16.59 3.82
N LYS A 384 12.00 -16.01 3.89
CA LYS A 384 11.67 -14.94 4.84
C LYS A 384 10.66 -15.38 5.91
N THR A 385 10.06 -16.54 5.75
CA THR A 385 9.21 -17.13 6.80
C THR A 385 10.14 -17.59 7.92
N GLU A 386 9.90 -17.11 9.14
CA GLU A 386 10.75 -17.39 10.30
C GLU A 386 9.91 -17.96 11.46
N TYR A 387 10.53 -18.83 12.24
CA TYR A 387 9.92 -19.52 13.37
C TYR A 387 10.57 -19.09 14.70
N MET A 388 9.76 -18.87 15.73
CA MET A 388 10.20 -18.50 17.07
C MET A 388 9.50 -19.39 18.11
N CYS A 389 10.24 -19.83 19.12
CA CYS A 389 9.71 -20.56 20.27
C CYS A 389 10.01 -19.76 21.55
N VAL A 390 8.98 -19.53 22.37
CA VAL A 390 9.12 -18.96 23.73
C VAL A 390 9.18 -20.12 24.73
N ASN A 391 10.03 -20.01 25.76
CA ASN A 391 10.24 -21.05 26.79
C ASN A 391 10.59 -22.43 26.22
N GLU A 392 11.39 -22.43 25.16
CA GLU A 392 11.88 -23.64 24.52
C GLU A 392 12.52 -24.61 25.54
N ARG A 393 12.03 -25.85 25.55
CA ARG A 393 12.57 -26.97 26.34
C ARG A 393 13.58 -27.78 25.51
N GLU A 394 14.48 -28.49 26.19
CA GLU A 394 15.41 -29.42 25.52
C GLU A 394 14.61 -30.43 24.68
N GLY A 395 14.87 -30.46 23.36
CA GLY A 395 14.14 -31.31 22.42
C GLY A 395 13.00 -30.62 21.65
N SER A 396 12.78 -29.32 21.82
CA SER A 396 11.92 -28.49 20.98
C SER A 396 12.28 -28.66 19.50
N GLY A 397 11.47 -29.42 18.77
CA GLY A 397 11.75 -29.81 17.40
C GLY A 397 11.76 -28.63 16.40
N ILE A 398 12.07 -28.96 15.16
CA ILE A 398 12.01 -28.03 14.02
C ILE A 398 10.58 -27.91 13.49
N VAL A 399 10.23 -26.74 12.96
CA VAL A 399 8.99 -26.55 12.17
C VAL A 399 9.36 -26.65 10.70
N ARG A 400 8.58 -27.41 9.94
CA ARG A 400 8.78 -27.59 8.51
C ARG A 400 7.69 -26.94 7.66
N LEU A 401 8.06 -26.55 6.45
CA LEU A 401 7.17 -26.05 5.42
C LEU A 401 7.50 -26.78 4.12
N GLN A 402 6.59 -27.63 3.66
CA GLN A 402 6.78 -28.59 2.57
C GLN A 402 7.98 -29.52 2.78
N GLY A 403 8.27 -29.86 4.05
CA GLY A 403 9.41 -30.70 4.42
C GLY A 403 10.73 -29.93 4.59
N GLU A 404 10.82 -28.66 4.20
CA GLU A 404 11.99 -27.81 4.43
C GLU A 404 11.94 -27.17 5.81
N GLU A 405 13.09 -27.05 6.48
CA GLU A 405 13.17 -26.41 7.79
C GLU A 405 12.91 -24.90 7.70
N VAL A 406 11.97 -24.42 8.51
CA VAL A 406 11.73 -22.98 8.68
C VAL A 406 12.80 -22.43 9.61
N LYS A 407 13.47 -21.37 9.16
CA LYS A 407 14.56 -20.73 9.91
C LYS A 407 14.09 -20.31 11.30
N LYS A 408 14.69 -20.90 12.33
CA LYS A 408 14.44 -20.56 13.72
C LYS A 408 15.18 -19.28 14.12
N VAL A 409 14.52 -18.38 14.83
CA VAL A 409 15.06 -17.11 15.30
C VAL A 409 14.71 -16.83 16.75
N GLN A 410 15.63 -16.17 17.45
CA GLN A 410 15.40 -15.67 18.82
C GLN A 410 14.87 -14.23 18.80
N ASP A 411 15.19 -13.47 17.75
CA ASP A 411 14.77 -12.10 17.54
C ASP A 411 14.07 -11.99 16.18
N PHE A 412 12.85 -11.45 16.16
CA PHE A 412 12.13 -11.17 14.92
C PHE A 412 11.71 -9.70 14.87
N LYS A 413 11.80 -9.08 13.69
CA LYS A 413 11.35 -7.69 13.49
C LYS A 413 9.92 -7.67 12.98
N TYR A 414 8.95 -7.60 13.90
CA TYR A 414 7.53 -7.53 13.57
C TYR A 414 7.02 -6.08 13.53
N LEU A 415 6.50 -5.63 12.39
CA LEU A 415 5.90 -4.30 12.20
C LEU A 415 6.76 -3.12 12.69
N GLY A 416 8.08 -3.28 12.63
CA GLY A 416 9.05 -2.27 13.02
C GLY A 416 9.53 -2.34 14.48
N SER A 417 8.97 -3.22 15.32
CA SER A 417 9.46 -3.52 16.67
C SER A 417 10.16 -4.89 16.68
N THR A 418 11.20 -5.02 17.50
CA THR A 418 11.87 -6.31 17.70
C THR A 418 11.16 -7.07 18.80
N VAL A 419 10.70 -8.28 18.47
CA VAL A 419 10.10 -9.24 19.39
C VAL A 419 11.17 -10.29 19.70
N GLN A 420 11.42 -10.55 20.98
CA GLN A 420 12.45 -11.49 21.44
C GLN A 420 11.78 -12.67 22.17
N SER A 421 12.28 -13.88 21.96
CA SER A 421 11.81 -15.10 22.65
C SER A 421 11.96 -14.98 24.17
N ASN A 422 13.09 -14.42 24.64
CA ASN A 422 13.41 -14.22 26.05
C ASN A 422 12.67 -13.06 26.73
N GLY A 423 12.00 -12.19 25.96
CA GLY A 423 11.21 -11.07 26.50
C GLY A 423 12.00 -9.82 26.86
N GLU A 424 13.29 -9.77 26.55
CA GLU A 424 14.08 -8.56 26.75
C GLU A 424 13.59 -7.44 25.82
N CYS A 425 13.72 -6.19 26.27
CA CYS A 425 13.46 -5.00 25.46
C CYS A 425 14.76 -4.30 25.04
N GLY A 426 15.92 -4.94 25.27
CA GLY A 426 17.24 -4.30 25.24
C GLY A 426 17.61 -3.68 23.89
N LYS A 427 17.09 -4.22 22.78
CA LYS A 427 17.35 -3.71 21.43
C LYS A 427 16.44 -2.55 21.00
N GLU A 428 15.41 -2.20 21.76
CA GLU A 428 14.49 -1.09 21.42
C GLU A 428 15.11 0.30 21.64
N VAL A 429 16.07 0.42 22.57
CA VAL A 429 16.63 1.71 23.01
C VAL A 429 17.62 2.33 21.99
N GLY A 430 18.05 1.59 20.96
CA GLY A 430 19.05 2.05 19.98
C GLY A 430 18.52 2.53 18.62
N MET A 431 17.23 2.38 18.31
CA MET A 431 16.74 2.47 16.92
C MET A 431 15.51 3.37 16.69
N GLY A 432 15.17 4.26 17.63
CA GLY A 432 14.01 5.16 17.56
C GLY A 432 13.99 6.18 16.40
N GLY A 433 14.99 6.20 15.51
CA GLY A 433 15.14 7.22 14.46
C GLY A 433 14.97 6.77 13.00
N LYS A 434 15.06 5.48 12.66
CA LYS A 434 15.39 5.07 11.28
C LYS A 434 14.27 4.49 10.40
N TRP A 435 13.13 4.09 10.94
CA TRP A 435 12.18 3.24 10.18
C TRP A 435 10.82 3.87 9.86
N CYS A 436 10.67 5.17 10.09
CA CYS A 436 9.45 5.89 9.72
C CYS A 436 9.21 5.96 8.19
N LEU A 437 10.07 5.39 7.33
CA LEU A 437 10.01 5.55 5.86
C LEU A 437 9.20 4.47 5.11
N GLU A 438 9.25 3.19 5.50
CA GLU A 438 8.55 2.14 4.72
C GLU A 438 7.03 2.12 4.95
N PHE A 439 6.58 2.38 6.18
CA PHE A 439 5.15 2.55 6.45
C PHE A 439 4.66 4.00 6.29
N CYS A 440 5.53 5.00 6.06
CA CYS A 440 5.06 6.37 5.79
C CYS A 440 4.31 6.51 4.47
N VAL A 441 4.63 5.69 3.47
CA VAL A 441 4.03 5.85 2.14
C VAL A 441 2.62 5.25 2.11
N ILE A 442 2.35 4.20 2.90
CA ILE A 442 1.03 3.55 2.94
C ILE A 442 0.25 3.87 4.24
N GLY A 443 0.91 3.97 5.39
CA GLY A 443 0.31 4.17 6.72
C GLY A 443 0.15 5.62 7.20
N LYS A 444 0.78 6.64 6.58
CA LYS A 444 0.43 8.05 6.88
C LYS A 444 -0.92 8.48 6.29
N TYR A 445 -1.76 7.57 5.79
CA TYR A 445 -3.10 7.92 5.33
C TYR A 445 -4.14 8.09 6.45
N GLN A 446 -3.85 7.73 7.71
CA GLN A 446 -4.85 7.82 8.80
C GLN A 446 -4.35 8.29 10.18
N ARG A 447 -3.07 8.62 10.39
CA ARG A 447 -2.66 9.31 11.64
C ARG A 447 -3.02 10.80 11.59
N GLU A 448 -3.73 11.21 12.65
CA GLU A 448 -4.01 12.57 13.16
C GLU A 448 -5.46 13.06 13.03
N SER A 449 -6.35 12.38 13.74
CA SER A 449 -7.51 12.99 14.41
C SER A 449 -7.21 13.05 15.92
N ARG A 450 -6.44 14.05 16.35
CA ARG A 450 -6.42 14.51 17.74
C ARG A 450 -6.67 16.00 17.74
N GLY A 451 -7.95 16.36 17.85
CA GLY A 451 -8.32 17.65 18.43
C GLY A 451 -7.90 17.64 19.89
N ARG A 452 -7.37 18.77 20.36
CA ARG A 452 -7.15 19.05 21.78
C ARG A 452 -8.48 18.80 22.52
N CYS A 453 -8.53 17.78 23.36
CA CYS A 453 -9.38 17.81 24.54
C CYS A 453 -8.43 18.08 25.71
N THR A 454 -8.42 19.33 26.14
CA THR A 454 -7.96 19.73 27.47
C THR A 454 -8.76 18.95 28.49
N GLY A 455 -8.05 18.25 29.38
CA GLY A 455 -8.66 17.46 30.44
C GLY A 455 -9.31 18.33 31.51
N GLN A 456 -10.24 17.71 32.23
CA GLN A 456 -10.47 17.94 33.64
C GLN A 456 -10.89 16.61 34.26
N TRP A 457 -9.95 16.10 35.08
CA TRP A 457 -10.01 15.04 36.10
C TRP A 457 -10.26 13.60 35.66
#